data_AF-A0A813GSI4-F1
#
_entry.id   AF-A0A813GSI4-F1
#
_cell.length_a   1.000
_cell.length_b   1.000
_cell.length_c   1.000
_cell.angle_alpha   90.00
_cell.angle_beta   90.00
_cell.angle_gamma   90.00
#
_symmetry.space_group_name_H-M   'P 1'
#
loop_
_entity.id
_entity.type
_entity.pdbx_description
1 polymer ?
#
loop_
_entity_poly.entity_id
_entity_poly.type
_entity_poly.pdbx_seq_one_letter_code
_entity_poly.pdbx_strand_id
1 'polypeptide(L)'
;VDNVKVEHSQVEASGRAAAECLEKLRAEQSAGTAISEGSLRMLMEGGWEDEELMQAAVDAVTEHLTNIHAEKALVAAVAGGLAVKPAARGLFDQITLESLTEVLAARALELQQKITVSLPEERAAKSELLGLWALLDVSGEKADAAAESCAAAQAALVNARLAVKSGKKELNLQQRASGNLEAEQYLEGEKVREAQEAQAALERLVEASTVAEELPAVEDASCEQEQKKRKIEQPETTDEVPAVSKALPAELQVDLGSPDHALAGGA
;
A
#
# COMPACT_ATOMS: atom_id res chain seq x y z
N VAL A 1 -5.37 3.56 0.49
CA VAL A 1 -5.10 4.15 1.82
C VAL A 1 -5.72 5.53 1.94
N ASP A 2 -5.52 6.43 0.98
CA ASP A 2 -6.04 7.80 1.08
C ASP A 2 -7.58 7.88 1.15
N ASN A 3 -8.30 7.06 0.38
CA ASN A 3 -9.77 7.03 0.48
C ASN A 3 -10.26 6.61 1.88
N VAL A 4 -9.63 5.60 2.48
CA VAL A 4 -9.98 5.12 3.83
C VAL A 4 -9.71 6.18 4.90
N LYS A 5 -8.64 6.98 4.74
CA LYS A 5 -8.33 8.11 5.63
C LYS A 5 -9.38 9.23 5.53
N VAL A 6 -9.87 9.51 4.33
CA VAL A 6 -10.92 10.51 4.11
C VAL A 6 -12.24 10.05 4.75
N GLU A 7 -12.65 8.81 4.49
CA GLU A 7 -13.85 8.21 5.08
C GLU A 7 -13.77 8.14 6.61
N HIS A 8 -12.61 7.75 7.16
CA HIS A 8 -12.34 7.74 8.60
C HIS A 8 -12.53 9.12 9.22
N SER A 9 -11.91 10.17 8.66
CA SER A 9 -12.05 11.54 9.15
C SER A 9 -13.50 12.04 9.12
N GLN A 10 -14.25 11.69 8.07
CA GLN A 10 -15.66 12.04 7.95
C GLN A 10 -16.53 11.35 9.00
N VAL A 11 -16.34 10.04 9.22
CA VAL A 11 -17.08 9.27 10.24
C VAL A 11 -16.68 9.70 11.66
N GLU A 12 -15.42 10.06 11.88
CA GLU A 12 -14.98 10.63 13.15
C GLU A 12 -15.66 11.97 13.44
N ALA A 13 -15.77 12.84 12.43
CA ALA A 13 -16.47 14.12 12.58
C ALA A 13 -17.97 13.95 12.84
N SER A 14 -18.67 13.09 12.09
CA SER A 14 -20.10 12.82 12.30
C SER A 14 -20.35 12.12 13.64
N GLY A 15 -19.51 11.14 14.00
CA GLY A 15 -19.58 10.43 15.28
C GLY A 15 -19.35 11.34 16.48
N ARG A 16 -18.40 12.30 16.38
CA ARG A 16 -18.21 13.34 17.41
C ARG A 16 -19.44 14.23 17.56
N ALA A 17 -20.00 14.71 16.46
CA ALA A 17 -21.20 15.55 16.50
C ALA A 17 -22.40 14.81 17.14
N ALA A 18 -22.60 13.53 16.81
CA ALA A 18 -23.63 12.70 17.42
C ALA A 18 -23.40 12.50 18.93
N ALA A 19 -22.16 12.22 19.34
CA ALA A 19 -21.80 12.07 20.75
C ALA A 19 -22.01 13.39 21.53
N GLU A 20 -21.58 14.53 20.99
CA GLU A 20 -21.80 15.84 21.60
C GLU A 20 -23.29 16.19 21.75
N CYS A 21 -24.10 15.85 20.75
CA CYS A 21 -25.56 16.04 20.81
C CYS A 21 -26.18 15.22 21.95
N LEU A 22 -25.79 13.94 22.06
CA LEU A 22 -26.29 13.05 23.10
C LEU A 22 -25.84 13.48 24.51
N GLU A 23 -24.59 13.92 24.66
CA GLU A 23 -24.09 14.45 25.94
C GLU A 23 -24.86 15.71 26.36
N LYS A 24 -25.20 16.60 25.43
CA LYS A 24 -26.07 17.76 25.73
C LYS A 24 -27.45 17.32 26.23
N LEU A 25 -28.07 16.32 25.59
CA LEU A 25 -29.36 15.79 26.03
C LEU A 25 -29.28 15.15 27.43
N ARG A 26 -28.22 14.40 27.71
CA ARG A 26 -27.98 13.81 29.05
C ARG A 26 -27.74 14.87 30.11
N ALA A 27 -26.96 15.90 29.79
CA ALA A 27 -26.71 17.02 30.69
C ALA A 27 -28.00 17.78 31.02
N GLU A 28 -28.85 18.04 30.01
CA GLU A 28 -30.15 18.68 30.21
C GLU A 28 -31.08 17.81 31.06
N GLN A 29 -31.15 16.51 30.79
CA GLN A 29 -31.94 15.56 31.59
C GLN A 29 -31.46 15.52 33.04
N SER A 30 -30.14 15.46 33.25
CA SER A 30 -29.53 15.47 34.58
C SER A 30 -29.86 16.76 35.33
N ALA A 31 -29.79 17.91 34.67
CA ALA A 31 -30.13 19.19 35.27
C ALA A 31 -31.61 19.25 35.67
N GLY A 32 -32.51 18.82 34.78
CA GLY A 32 -33.95 18.75 35.08
C GLY A 32 -34.27 17.81 36.25
N THR A 33 -33.59 16.65 36.31
CA THR A 33 -33.74 15.69 37.41
C THR A 33 -33.22 16.24 38.74
N ALA A 34 -32.08 16.94 38.73
CA ALA A 34 -31.53 17.58 39.92
C ALA A 34 -32.48 18.64 40.49
N ILE A 35 -33.19 19.38 39.64
CA ILE A 35 -34.14 20.39 40.05
C ILE A 35 -35.44 19.77 40.55
N SER A 36 -35.98 18.77 39.86
CA SER A 36 -37.23 18.11 40.24
C SER A 36 -37.07 17.33 41.55
N GLU A 37 -35.98 16.59 41.72
CA GLU A 37 -35.71 15.77 42.90
C GLU A 37 -35.07 16.55 44.06
N GLY A 38 -34.44 17.69 43.78
CA GLY A 38 -33.77 18.56 44.75
C GLY A 38 -34.61 19.77 45.14
N SER A 39 -34.41 20.89 44.43
CA SER A 39 -35.00 22.19 44.77
C SER A 39 -36.52 22.17 44.82
N LEU A 40 -37.17 21.59 43.82
CA LEU A 40 -38.63 21.51 43.77
C LEU A 40 -39.18 20.65 44.91
N ARG A 41 -38.59 19.47 45.14
CA ARG A 41 -39.02 18.57 46.21
C ARG A 41 -38.90 19.22 47.58
N MET A 42 -37.78 19.89 47.86
CA MET A 42 -37.57 20.65 49.11
C MET A 42 -38.65 21.70 49.33
N LEU A 43 -39.00 22.47 48.28
CA LEU A 43 -40.04 23.49 48.33
C LEU A 43 -41.45 22.87 48.46
N MET A 44 -41.72 21.74 47.82
CA MET A 44 -42.99 21.04 47.91
C MET A 44 -43.23 20.46 49.31
N GLU A 45 -42.19 19.90 49.94
CA GLU A 45 -42.25 19.36 51.30
C GLU A 45 -42.22 20.45 52.38
N GLY A 46 -41.78 21.67 52.03
CA GLY A 46 -41.65 22.80 52.96
C GLY A 46 -40.50 22.63 53.95
N GLY A 47 -39.46 21.87 53.57
CA GLY A 47 -38.31 21.54 54.41
C GLY A 47 -37.25 22.64 54.51
N TRP A 48 -37.59 23.88 54.17
CA TRP A 48 -36.70 25.03 54.28
C TRP A 48 -36.98 25.80 55.59
N GLU A 49 -35.93 26.19 56.28
CA GLU A 49 -35.99 27.00 57.51
C GLU A 49 -35.53 28.43 57.28
N ASP A 50 -34.66 28.63 56.28
CA ASP A 50 -34.08 29.90 55.90
C ASP A 50 -34.74 30.44 54.62
N GLU A 51 -35.11 31.72 54.66
CA GLU A 51 -35.73 32.43 53.55
C GLU A 51 -34.75 32.58 52.38
N GLU A 52 -33.44 32.70 52.65
CA GLU A 52 -32.42 32.80 51.61
C GLU A 52 -32.30 31.50 50.82
N LEU A 53 -32.35 30.34 51.51
CA LEU A 53 -32.34 29.02 50.86
C LEU A 53 -33.62 28.77 50.06
N MET A 54 -34.77 29.21 50.59
CA MET A 54 -36.03 29.14 49.86
C MET A 54 -35.96 29.94 48.57
N GLN A 55 -35.54 31.20 48.64
CA GLN A 55 -35.47 32.08 47.47
C GLN A 55 -34.50 31.52 46.42
N ALA A 56 -33.33 31.04 46.82
CA ALA A 56 -32.37 30.42 45.90
C ALA A 56 -32.95 29.18 45.20
N ALA A 57 -33.72 28.35 45.91
CA ALA A 57 -34.40 27.20 45.32
C ALA A 57 -35.54 27.60 44.37
N VAL A 58 -36.29 28.65 44.71
CA VAL A 58 -37.33 29.22 43.84
C VAL A 58 -36.70 29.74 42.56
N ASP A 59 -35.62 30.52 42.66
CA ASP A 59 -34.88 31.08 41.53
C ASP A 59 -34.34 29.98 40.60
N ALA A 60 -33.80 28.89 41.17
CA ALA A 60 -33.34 27.75 40.38
C ALA A 60 -34.47 27.08 39.58
N VAL A 61 -35.68 26.95 40.18
CA VAL A 61 -36.84 26.39 39.49
C VAL A 61 -37.36 27.33 38.41
N THR A 62 -37.48 28.63 38.67
CA THR A 62 -37.94 29.61 37.66
C THR A 62 -36.93 29.80 36.53
N GLU A 63 -35.63 29.78 36.81
CA GLU A 63 -34.59 29.79 35.78
C GLU A 63 -34.72 28.56 34.87
N HIS A 64 -34.90 27.38 35.45
CA HIS A 64 -35.06 26.16 34.66
C HIS A 64 -36.33 26.16 33.82
N LEU A 65 -37.46 26.62 34.37
CA LEU A 65 -38.70 26.79 33.60
C LEU A 65 -38.52 27.77 32.44
N THR A 66 -37.74 28.82 32.64
CA THR A 66 -37.39 29.78 31.59
C THR A 66 -36.53 29.12 30.51
N ASN A 67 -35.54 28.31 30.89
CA ASN A 67 -34.66 27.59 29.98
C ASN A 67 -35.41 26.55 29.12
N ILE A 68 -36.41 25.87 29.69
CA ILE A 68 -37.28 24.95 28.92
C ILE A 68 -38.41 25.66 28.18
N HIS A 69 -38.44 27.00 28.20
CA HIS A 69 -39.43 27.84 27.53
C HIS A 69 -40.88 27.56 27.98
N ALA A 70 -41.08 27.33 29.28
CA ALA A 70 -42.40 27.19 29.87
C ALA A 70 -43.25 28.47 29.70
N GLU A 71 -44.57 28.33 29.83
CA GLU A 71 -45.48 29.47 29.70
C GLU A 71 -45.15 30.55 30.72
N LYS A 72 -45.04 31.81 30.26
CA LYS A 72 -44.65 32.95 31.12
C LYS A 72 -45.59 33.15 32.31
N ALA A 73 -46.88 32.84 32.14
CA ALA A 73 -47.87 32.88 33.22
C ALA A 73 -47.56 31.86 34.32
N LEU A 74 -47.17 30.63 33.93
CA LEU A 74 -46.74 29.59 34.86
C LEU A 74 -45.46 30.01 35.59
N VAL A 75 -44.45 30.53 34.87
CA VAL A 75 -43.19 31.01 35.47
C VAL A 75 -43.45 32.08 36.54
N ALA A 76 -44.35 33.04 36.27
CA ALA A 76 -44.69 34.09 37.21
C ALA A 76 -45.49 33.57 38.43
N ALA A 77 -46.43 32.64 38.22
CA ALA A 77 -47.24 32.07 39.29
C ALA A 77 -46.42 31.16 40.22
N VAL A 78 -45.47 30.40 39.67
CA VAL A 78 -44.63 29.46 40.41
C VAL A 78 -43.79 30.16 41.48
N ALA A 79 -43.25 31.35 41.20
CA ALA A 79 -42.46 32.11 42.17
C ALA A 79 -43.25 32.44 43.44
N GLY A 80 -44.50 32.91 43.28
CA GLY A 80 -45.39 33.22 44.41
C GLY A 80 -45.88 31.96 45.14
N GLY A 81 -46.27 30.93 44.40
CA GLY A 81 -46.80 29.69 44.99
C GLY A 81 -45.75 28.87 45.76
N LEU A 82 -44.50 28.86 45.30
CA LEU A 82 -43.41 28.14 45.96
C LEU A 82 -42.87 28.87 47.21
N ALA A 83 -42.98 30.20 47.26
CA ALA A 83 -42.57 31.00 48.42
C ALA A 83 -43.49 30.82 49.65
N VAL A 84 -44.66 30.20 49.47
CA VAL A 84 -45.60 29.94 50.56
C VAL A 84 -45.44 28.51 51.07
N LYS A 85 -45.43 28.34 52.41
CA LYS A 85 -45.39 27.02 53.04
C LYS A 85 -46.57 26.15 52.59
N PRO A 86 -46.39 24.83 52.43
CA PRO A 86 -47.42 23.95 51.88
C PRO A 86 -48.80 24.05 52.57
N ALA A 87 -48.82 24.25 53.89
CA ALA A 87 -50.05 24.38 54.67
C ALA A 87 -50.85 25.67 54.43
N ALA A 88 -50.20 26.72 53.90
CA ALA A 88 -50.80 28.03 53.65
C ALA A 88 -51.10 28.27 52.16
N ARG A 89 -50.81 27.30 51.28
CA ARG A 89 -51.05 27.39 49.84
C ARG A 89 -52.54 27.39 49.53
N GLY A 90 -52.98 28.33 48.70
CA GLY A 90 -54.34 28.38 48.19
C GLY A 90 -54.59 27.33 47.10
N LEU A 91 -55.84 27.18 46.68
CA LEU A 91 -56.22 26.28 45.57
C LEU A 91 -55.48 26.62 44.27
N PHE A 92 -55.27 27.92 44.00
CA PHE A 92 -54.54 28.37 42.82
C PHE A 92 -53.07 27.91 42.84
N ASP A 93 -52.40 28.01 43.99
CA ASP A 93 -51.01 27.57 44.14
C ASP A 93 -50.89 26.06 43.94
N GLN A 94 -51.84 25.28 44.47
CA GLN A 94 -51.88 23.83 44.29
C GLN A 94 -51.98 23.45 42.80
N ILE A 95 -52.93 24.05 42.07
CA ILE A 95 -53.10 23.81 40.63
C ILE A 95 -51.84 24.24 39.85
N THR A 96 -51.22 25.35 40.24
CA THR A 96 -49.98 25.85 39.64
C THR A 96 -48.84 24.84 39.83
N LEU A 97 -48.72 24.25 41.02
CA LEU A 97 -47.70 23.23 41.32
C LEU A 97 -47.96 21.90 40.62
N GLU A 98 -49.23 21.48 40.51
CA GLU A 98 -49.61 20.31 39.71
C GLU A 98 -49.19 20.52 38.25
N SER A 99 -49.57 21.66 37.67
CA SER A 99 -49.18 22.02 36.29
C SER A 99 -47.66 22.09 36.12
N LEU A 100 -46.93 22.62 37.10
CA LEU A 100 -45.47 22.61 37.12
C LEU A 100 -44.90 21.19 37.08
N THR A 101 -45.40 20.29 37.93
CA THR A 101 -44.94 18.89 37.94
C THR A 101 -45.22 18.17 36.63
N GLU A 102 -46.38 18.42 36.02
CA GLU A 102 -46.72 17.87 34.71
C GLU A 102 -45.79 18.36 33.61
N VAL A 103 -45.48 19.67 33.57
CA VAL A 103 -44.55 20.26 32.59
C VAL A 103 -43.15 19.66 32.72
N LEU A 104 -42.63 19.53 33.94
CA LEU A 104 -41.30 18.94 34.17
C LEU A 104 -41.27 17.44 33.83
N ALA A 105 -42.33 16.69 34.18
CA ALA A 105 -42.44 15.28 33.84
C ALA A 105 -42.53 15.06 32.32
N ALA A 106 -43.31 15.90 31.62
CA ALA A 106 -43.43 15.87 30.16
C ALA A 106 -42.08 16.15 29.50
N ARG A 107 -41.33 17.17 29.97
CA ARG A 107 -40.00 17.49 29.44
C ARG A 107 -38.99 16.38 29.70
N ALA A 108 -38.98 15.78 30.89
CA ALA A 108 -38.11 14.66 31.21
C ALA A 108 -38.37 13.45 30.30
N LEU A 109 -39.65 13.17 30.02
CA LEU A 109 -40.06 12.10 29.11
C LEU A 109 -39.64 12.41 27.66
N GLU A 110 -39.80 13.65 27.20
CA GLU A 110 -39.34 14.09 25.88
C GLU A 110 -37.82 13.91 25.71
N LEU A 111 -37.03 14.34 26.70
CA LEU A 111 -35.57 14.17 26.68
C LEU A 111 -35.18 12.69 26.69
N GLN A 112 -35.82 11.87 27.52
CA GLN A 112 -35.58 10.43 27.56
C GLN A 112 -35.90 9.77 26.20
N GLN A 113 -36.97 10.19 25.53
CA GLN A 113 -37.29 9.71 24.19
C GLN A 113 -36.22 10.10 23.18
N LYS A 114 -35.76 11.36 23.17
CA LYS A 114 -34.68 11.82 22.29
C LYS A 114 -33.37 11.06 22.51
N ILE A 115 -33.00 10.81 23.77
CA ILE A 115 -31.85 9.98 24.13
C ILE A 115 -32.05 8.56 23.57
N THR A 116 -33.22 7.96 23.79
CA THR A 116 -33.51 6.59 23.32
C THR A 116 -33.44 6.47 21.79
N VAL A 117 -33.93 7.48 21.07
CA VAL A 117 -33.91 7.53 19.59
C VAL A 117 -32.50 7.75 19.04
N SER A 118 -31.63 8.49 19.74
CA SER A 118 -30.26 8.80 19.28
C SER A 118 -29.22 7.74 19.66
N LEU A 119 -29.50 6.88 20.64
CA LEU A 119 -28.58 5.81 21.05
C LEU A 119 -28.17 4.83 19.92
N PRO A 120 -29.07 4.36 19.03
CA PRO A 120 -28.69 3.51 17.91
C PRO A 120 -27.73 4.19 16.93
N GLU A 121 -27.93 5.49 16.66
CA GLU A 121 -27.07 6.27 15.77
C GLU A 121 -25.66 6.43 16.35
N GLU A 122 -25.55 6.78 17.64
CA GLU A 122 -24.26 6.83 18.34
C GLU A 122 -23.53 5.48 18.30
N ARG A 123 -24.26 4.39 18.54
CA ARG A 123 -23.70 3.02 18.49
C ARG A 123 -23.22 2.67 17.08
N ALA A 124 -24.01 2.99 16.05
CA ALA A 124 -23.64 2.76 14.66
C ALA A 124 -22.36 3.53 14.30
N ALA A 125 -22.32 4.85 14.57
CA ALA A 125 -21.16 5.68 14.31
C ALA A 125 -19.89 5.18 15.04
N LYS A 126 -20.00 4.76 16.30
CA LYS A 126 -18.90 4.14 17.05
C LYS A 126 -18.42 2.83 16.41
N SER A 127 -19.35 1.98 15.98
CA SER A 127 -19.00 0.70 15.34
C SER A 127 -18.34 0.90 13.97
N GLU A 128 -18.80 1.86 13.19
CA GLU A 128 -18.20 2.22 11.89
C GLU A 128 -16.81 2.81 12.09
N LEU A 129 -16.64 3.72 13.05
CA LEU A 129 -15.34 4.29 13.39
C LEU A 129 -14.33 3.19 13.77
N LEU A 130 -14.72 2.25 14.63
CA LEU A 130 -13.88 1.10 14.99
C LEU A 130 -13.53 0.23 13.77
N GLY A 131 -14.48 -0.01 12.88
CA GLY A 131 -14.26 -0.75 11.63
C GLY A 131 -13.27 -0.05 10.70
N LEU A 132 -13.40 1.27 10.53
CA LEU A 132 -12.48 2.07 9.72
C LEU A 132 -11.07 2.14 10.29
N TRP A 133 -10.94 2.20 11.63
CA TRP A 133 -9.64 2.06 12.30
C TRP A 133 -8.97 0.73 11.98
N ALA A 134 -9.69 -0.39 12.13
CA ALA A 134 -9.15 -1.71 11.81
C ALA A 134 -8.76 -1.85 10.33
N LEU A 135 -9.54 -1.26 9.41
CA LEU A 135 -9.19 -1.22 7.99
C LEU A 135 -7.94 -0.39 7.71
N LEU A 136 -7.78 0.74 8.40
CA LEU A 136 -6.61 1.60 8.26
C LEU A 136 -5.35 0.85 8.70
N ASP A 137 -5.39 0.19 9.86
CA ASP A 137 -4.28 -0.59 10.41
C ASP A 137 -3.86 -1.71 9.45
N VAL A 138 -4.82 -2.56 9.04
CA VAL A 138 -4.55 -3.65 8.09
C VAL A 138 -4.04 -3.12 6.74
N SER A 139 -4.53 -1.96 6.29
CA SER A 139 -4.04 -1.36 5.04
C SER A 139 -2.61 -0.83 5.16
N GLY A 140 -2.22 -0.35 6.34
CA GLY A 140 -0.85 0.06 6.67
C GLY A 140 0.08 -1.14 6.65
N GLU A 141 -0.25 -2.20 7.40
CA GLU A 141 0.54 -3.44 7.44
C GLU A 141 0.76 -4.03 6.04
N LYS A 142 -0.29 -4.06 5.21
CA LYS A 142 -0.19 -4.54 3.83
C LYS A 142 0.69 -3.64 2.95
N ALA A 143 0.64 -2.32 3.15
CA ALA A 143 1.48 -1.38 2.41
C ALA A 143 2.96 -1.58 2.76
N ASP A 144 3.27 -1.74 4.06
CA ASP A 144 4.63 -1.99 4.55
C ASP A 144 5.16 -3.33 4.03
N ALA A 145 4.39 -4.40 4.15
CA ALA A 145 4.77 -5.72 3.61
C ALA A 145 5.01 -5.70 2.09
N ALA A 146 4.19 -4.95 1.34
CA ALA A 146 4.39 -4.78 -0.10
C ALA A 146 5.67 -3.98 -0.41
N ALA A 147 5.98 -2.95 0.38
CA ALA A 147 7.20 -2.16 0.24
C ALA A 147 8.45 -3.02 0.52
N GLU A 148 8.44 -3.82 1.59
CA GLU A 148 9.50 -4.78 1.91
C GLU A 148 9.69 -5.81 0.79
N SER A 149 8.60 -6.39 0.28
CA SER A 149 8.65 -7.34 -0.83
C SER A 149 9.21 -6.71 -2.10
N CYS A 150 8.88 -5.45 -2.39
CA CYS A 150 9.39 -4.72 -3.54
C CYS A 150 10.91 -4.48 -3.39
N ALA A 151 11.37 -4.03 -2.23
CA ALA A 151 12.78 -3.83 -1.93
C ALA A 151 13.58 -5.14 -2.06
N ALA A 152 13.05 -6.25 -1.54
CA ALA A 152 13.67 -7.57 -1.68
C ALA A 152 13.76 -8.02 -3.15
N ALA A 153 12.70 -7.82 -3.93
CA ALA A 153 12.70 -8.15 -5.36
C ALA A 153 13.69 -7.29 -6.17
N GLN A 154 13.80 -6.00 -5.85
CA GLN A 154 14.79 -5.11 -6.46
C GLN A 154 16.22 -5.55 -6.15
N ALA A 155 16.52 -5.91 -4.90
CA ALA A 155 17.82 -6.44 -4.51
C ALA A 155 18.14 -7.76 -5.26
N ALA A 156 17.18 -8.68 -5.35
CA ALA A 156 17.32 -9.92 -6.08
C ALA A 156 17.59 -9.68 -7.58
N LEU A 157 16.91 -8.72 -8.20
CA LEU A 157 17.10 -8.33 -9.59
C LEU A 157 18.51 -7.75 -9.84
N VAL A 158 19.03 -6.91 -8.93
CA VAL A 158 20.40 -6.40 -9.01
C VAL A 158 21.40 -7.55 -8.95
N ASN A 159 21.24 -8.48 -8.00
CA ASN A 159 22.12 -9.64 -7.86
C ASN A 159 22.08 -10.56 -9.10
N ALA A 160 20.88 -10.84 -9.64
CA ALA A 160 20.72 -11.63 -10.85
C ALA A 160 21.41 -10.96 -12.06
N ARG A 161 21.30 -9.63 -12.20
CA ARG A 161 22.00 -8.87 -13.25
C ARG A 161 23.52 -8.98 -13.12
N LEU A 162 24.06 -8.92 -11.90
CA LEU A 162 25.49 -9.11 -11.65
C LEU A 162 25.94 -10.54 -12.00
N ALA A 163 25.17 -11.55 -11.61
CA ALA A 163 25.46 -12.95 -11.94
C ALA A 163 25.47 -13.19 -13.46
N VAL A 164 24.48 -12.66 -14.20
CA VAL A 164 24.43 -12.75 -15.67
C VAL A 164 25.64 -12.07 -16.30
N LYS A 165 26.01 -10.87 -15.83
CA LYS A 165 27.21 -10.17 -16.32
C LYS A 165 28.48 -10.99 -16.08
N SER A 166 28.62 -11.62 -14.91
CA SER A 166 29.77 -12.48 -14.61
C SER A 166 29.80 -13.73 -15.47
N GLY A 167 28.67 -14.45 -15.57
CA GLY A 167 28.57 -15.66 -16.38
C GLY A 167 28.85 -15.39 -17.87
N LYS A 168 28.43 -14.23 -18.39
CA LYS A 168 28.76 -13.81 -19.77
C LYS A 168 30.26 -13.60 -19.97
N LYS A 169 30.97 -13.05 -18.98
CA LYS A 169 32.44 -12.89 -19.05
C LYS A 169 33.12 -14.26 -19.08
N GLU A 170 32.69 -15.18 -18.23
CA GLU A 170 33.25 -16.53 -18.15
C GLU A 170 32.99 -17.34 -19.42
N LEU A 171 31.77 -17.29 -19.95
CA LEU A 171 31.43 -17.90 -21.25
C LEU A 171 32.34 -17.38 -22.37
N ASN A 172 32.58 -16.07 -22.44
CA ASN A 172 33.48 -15.49 -23.43
C ASN A 172 34.93 -15.98 -23.27
N LEU A 173 35.40 -16.21 -22.03
CA LEU A 173 36.72 -16.78 -21.79
C LEU A 173 36.80 -18.25 -22.26
N GLN A 174 35.78 -19.05 -21.96
CA GLN A 174 35.69 -20.45 -22.40
C GLN A 174 35.60 -20.55 -23.92
N GLN A 175 34.82 -19.69 -24.58
CA GLN A 175 34.73 -19.64 -26.04
C GLN A 175 36.09 -19.37 -26.69
N ARG A 176 36.86 -18.43 -26.13
CA ARG A 176 38.24 -18.17 -26.61
C ARG A 176 39.16 -19.37 -26.39
N ALA A 177 39.08 -20.01 -25.22
CA ALA A 177 39.89 -21.19 -24.93
C ALA A 177 39.57 -22.36 -25.88
N SER A 178 38.28 -22.61 -26.16
CA SER A 178 37.85 -23.63 -27.14
C SER A 178 38.36 -23.31 -28.53
N GLY A 179 38.20 -22.06 -28.99
CA GLY A 179 38.69 -21.65 -30.30
C GLY A 179 40.21 -21.80 -30.45
N ASN A 180 40.98 -21.54 -29.38
CA ASN A 180 42.43 -21.77 -29.39
C ASN A 180 42.76 -23.27 -29.49
N LEU A 181 42.09 -24.12 -28.72
CA LEU A 181 42.29 -25.58 -28.77
C LEU A 181 41.92 -26.16 -30.14
N GLU A 182 40.82 -25.70 -30.74
CA GLU A 182 40.42 -26.09 -32.10
C GLU A 182 41.48 -25.71 -33.14
N ALA A 183 42.08 -24.51 -33.01
CA ALA A 183 43.18 -24.08 -33.87
C ALA A 183 44.45 -24.94 -33.67
N GLU A 184 44.79 -25.29 -32.43
CA GLU A 184 45.91 -26.19 -32.13
C GLU A 184 45.67 -27.60 -32.71
N GLN A 185 44.49 -28.17 -32.51
CA GLN A 185 44.10 -29.46 -33.08
C GLN A 185 44.19 -29.47 -34.60
N TYR A 186 43.75 -28.39 -35.26
CA TYR A 186 43.88 -28.24 -36.71
C TYR A 186 45.35 -28.26 -37.14
N LEU A 187 46.22 -27.51 -36.46
CA LEU A 187 47.66 -27.49 -36.75
C LEU A 187 48.33 -28.85 -36.51
N GLU A 188 47.94 -29.58 -35.47
CA GLU A 188 48.42 -30.94 -35.21
C GLU A 188 47.93 -31.92 -36.27
N GLY A 189 46.66 -31.82 -36.69
CA GLY A 189 46.10 -32.61 -37.78
C GLY A 189 46.86 -32.43 -39.09
N GLU A 190 47.23 -31.18 -39.43
CA GLU A 190 48.06 -30.88 -40.61
C GLU A 190 49.46 -31.52 -40.50
N LYS A 191 50.12 -31.45 -39.34
CA LYS A 191 51.42 -32.10 -39.12
C LYS A 191 51.34 -33.62 -39.25
N VAL A 192 50.26 -34.23 -38.74
CA VAL A 192 50.03 -35.68 -38.87
C VAL A 192 49.84 -36.05 -40.34
N ARG A 193 49.07 -35.24 -41.09
CA ARG A 193 48.87 -35.42 -42.54
C ARG A 193 50.20 -35.33 -43.29
N GLU A 194 51.01 -34.31 -43.03
CA GLU A 194 52.35 -34.16 -43.62
C GLU A 194 53.26 -35.36 -43.30
N ALA A 195 53.25 -35.84 -42.05
CA ALA A 195 54.05 -36.99 -41.64
C ALA A 195 53.59 -38.29 -42.34
N GLN A 196 52.28 -38.49 -42.49
CA GLN A 196 51.73 -39.62 -43.25
C GLN A 196 52.11 -39.55 -44.73
N GLU A 197 52.05 -38.37 -45.35
CA GLU A 197 52.49 -38.16 -46.73
C GLU A 197 53.99 -38.45 -46.91
N ALA A 198 54.83 -38.01 -45.96
CA ALA A 198 56.26 -38.29 -45.96
C ALA A 198 56.56 -39.79 -45.77
N GLN A 199 55.84 -40.46 -44.85
CA GLN A 199 55.95 -41.90 -44.65
C GLN A 199 55.58 -42.67 -45.93
N ALA A 200 54.45 -42.34 -46.56
CA ALA A 200 54.02 -42.96 -47.81
C ALA A 200 55.02 -42.70 -48.97
N ALA A 201 55.74 -41.57 -48.95
CA ALA A 201 56.83 -41.32 -49.91
C ALA A 201 58.06 -42.20 -49.64
N LEU A 202 58.43 -42.42 -48.38
CA LEU A 202 59.51 -43.33 -47.99
C LEU A 202 59.19 -44.78 -48.34
N GLU A 203 57.97 -45.23 -48.06
CA GLU A 203 57.50 -46.58 -48.43
C GLU A 203 57.62 -46.80 -49.95
N ARG A 204 57.18 -45.82 -50.77
CA ARG A 204 57.39 -45.85 -52.23
C ARG A 204 58.86 -45.92 -52.65
N LEU A 205 59.76 -45.22 -51.95
CA LEU A 205 61.20 -45.28 -52.23
C LEU A 205 61.81 -46.64 -51.89
N VAL A 206 61.38 -47.25 -50.79
CA VAL A 206 61.81 -48.60 -50.38
C VAL A 206 61.30 -49.66 -51.37
N GLU A 207 60.04 -49.57 -51.78
CA GLU A 207 59.50 -50.44 -52.83
C GLU A 207 60.28 -50.27 -54.14
N ALA A 208 60.54 -49.03 -54.56
CA ALA A 208 61.33 -48.75 -55.77
C ALA A 208 62.77 -49.28 -55.70
N SER A 209 63.43 -49.23 -54.53
CA SER A 209 64.79 -49.75 -54.39
C SER A 209 64.85 -51.28 -54.47
N THR A 210 63.85 -51.97 -53.94
CA THR A 210 63.73 -53.44 -54.08
C THR A 210 63.49 -53.86 -55.53
N VAL A 211 62.78 -53.05 -56.33
CA VAL A 211 62.55 -53.31 -57.76
C VAL A 211 63.77 -52.94 -58.62
N ALA A 212 64.54 -51.92 -58.23
CA ALA A 212 65.73 -51.47 -58.97
C ALA A 212 66.89 -52.50 -58.94
N GLU A 213 66.91 -53.42 -57.98
CA GLU A 213 67.89 -54.51 -57.94
C GLU A 213 67.61 -55.61 -58.98
N GLU A 214 66.43 -55.61 -59.61
CA GLU A 214 66.01 -56.61 -60.60
C GLU A 214 65.95 -56.13 -62.06
N LEU A 215 66.37 -54.89 -62.39
CA LEU A 215 66.25 -54.39 -63.77
C LEU A 215 67.58 -54.04 -64.46
N PRO A 216 67.80 -54.56 -65.68
CA PRO A 216 69.02 -54.41 -66.47
C PRO A 216 69.20 -52.98 -67.00
N ALA A 217 70.46 -52.57 -67.14
CA ALA A 217 70.87 -51.29 -67.72
C ALA A 217 70.28 -51.11 -69.13
N VAL A 218 69.44 -50.08 -69.31
CA VAL A 218 68.96 -49.65 -70.62
C VAL A 218 69.06 -48.13 -70.75
N GLU A 219 69.42 -47.76 -71.97
CA GLU A 219 70.00 -46.54 -72.49
C GLU A 219 69.11 -45.28 -72.45
N ASP A 220 69.83 -44.15 -72.55
CA ASP A 220 69.38 -42.80 -72.87
C ASP A 220 68.20 -42.74 -73.84
N ALA A 221 67.13 -42.06 -73.44
CA ALA A 221 66.11 -41.58 -74.36
C ALA A 221 65.51 -40.24 -73.91
N SER A 222 66.04 -39.21 -74.57
CA SER A 222 65.43 -37.90 -74.83
C SER A 222 63.91 -37.92 -74.98
N CYS A 223 63.20 -36.96 -74.39
CA CYS A 223 62.08 -36.32 -75.07
C CYS A 223 61.72 -34.95 -74.48
N GLU A 224 61.75 -33.95 -75.35
CA GLU A 224 61.02 -32.69 -75.28
C GLU A 224 59.50 -32.93 -75.12
N GLN A 225 58.77 -32.03 -74.44
CA GLN A 225 57.72 -31.21 -75.08
C GLN A 225 56.77 -30.48 -74.11
N GLU A 226 56.47 -29.25 -74.53
CA GLU A 226 55.17 -28.56 -74.58
C GLU A 226 54.50 -28.00 -73.32
N GLN A 227 54.59 -26.67 -73.28
CA GLN A 227 53.66 -25.72 -72.66
C GLN A 227 52.20 -25.98 -73.09
N LYS A 228 51.27 -26.04 -72.13
CA LYS A 228 49.84 -25.80 -72.41
C LYS A 228 49.16 -25.04 -71.29
N LYS A 229 48.96 -23.74 -71.54
CA LYS A 229 48.05 -22.83 -70.81
C LYS A 229 46.69 -23.52 -70.58
N ARG A 230 46.30 -23.72 -69.32
CA ARG A 230 44.90 -23.93 -68.94
C ARG A 230 44.43 -22.74 -68.11
N LYS A 231 43.57 -21.96 -68.75
CA LYS A 231 42.65 -20.97 -68.20
C LYS A 231 41.68 -21.74 -67.29
N ILE A 232 41.69 -21.46 -65.99
CA ILE A 232 40.69 -21.98 -65.05
C ILE A 232 39.79 -20.81 -64.67
N GLU A 233 38.52 -21.00 -65.03
CA GLU A 233 37.38 -20.15 -64.73
C GLU A 233 37.23 -19.93 -63.23
N GLN A 234 36.92 -18.68 -62.87
CA GLN A 234 36.35 -18.33 -61.58
C GLN A 234 34.91 -18.87 -61.53
N PRO A 235 34.52 -19.66 -60.52
CA PRO A 235 33.11 -19.83 -60.22
C PRO A 235 32.63 -18.62 -59.41
N GLU A 236 31.79 -17.80 -60.03
CA GLU A 236 30.79 -17.00 -59.33
C GLU A 236 29.87 -17.97 -58.57
N THR A 237 30.02 -18.04 -57.25
CA THR A 237 28.95 -18.51 -56.37
C THR A 237 28.41 -17.32 -55.61
N THR A 238 27.37 -16.74 -56.21
CA THR A 238 26.32 -16.01 -55.52
C THR A 238 25.70 -16.92 -54.46
N ASP A 239 26.14 -16.79 -53.21
CA ASP A 239 25.31 -17.15 -52.07
C ASP A 239 24.81 -15.87 -51.43
N GLU A 240 23.56 -15.53 -51.80
CA GLU A 240 22.68 -14.70 -51.00
C GLU A 240 22.65 -15.27 -49.58
N VAL A 241 23.43 -14.67 -48.68
CA VAL A 241 23.14 -14.79 -47.25
C VAL A 241 21.84 -14.00 -47.05
N PRO A 242 20.72 -14.62 -46.65
CA PRO A 242 19.54 -13.87 -46.29
C PRO A 242 19.93 -12.97 -45.14
N ALA A 243 19.84 -11.66 -45.39
CA ALA A 243 19.83 -10.64 -44.36
C ALA A 243 18.58 -10.88 -43.50
N VAL A 244 18.66 -11.86 -42.60
CA VAL A 244 17.78 -11.97 -41.46
C VAL A 244 18.13 -10.78 -40.61
N SER A 245 17.44 -9.69 -40.94
CA SER A 245 17.16 -8.56 -40.09
C SER A 245 16.50 -9.12 -38.84
N LYS A 246 17.31 -9.68 -37.94
CA LYS A 246 17.01 -9.63 -36.52
C LYS A 246 17.10 -8.17 -36.18
N ALA A 247 15.97 -7.48 -36.37
CA ALA A 247 15.57 -6.40 -35.52
C ALA A 247 15.82 -6.90 -34.09
N LEU A 248 16.98 -6.54 -33.53
CA LEU A 248 17.08 -6.48 -32.10
C LEU A 248 15.89 -5.63 -31.67
N PRO A 249 15.03 -6.11 -30.75
CA PRO A 249 14.07 -5.22 -30.15
C PRO A 249 14.87 -4.04 -29.64
N ALA A 250 14.52 -2.85 -30.14
CA ALA A 250 15.09 -1.59 -29.72
C ALA A 250 15.30 -1.69 -28.22
N GLU A 251 16.57 -1.54 -27.84
CA GLU A 251 16.97 -1.43 -26.46
C GLU A 251 15.90 -0.60 -25.76
N LEU A 252 15.22 -1.22 -24.80
CA LEU A 252 14.94 -0.48 -23.58
C LEU A 252 16.31 -0.08 -23.03
N GLN A 253 16.90 0.97 -23.60
CA GLN A 253 17.56 2.00 -22.84
C GLN A 253 16.49 2.47 -21.86
N VAL A 254 16.32 1.69 -20.79
CA VAL A 254 15.88 2.27 -19.54
C VAL A 254 17.04 3.19 -19.22
N ASP A 255 16.90 4.44 -19.65
CA ASP A 255 17.68 5.56 -19.18
C ASP A 255 17.58 5.48 -17.66
N LEU A 256 18.57 4.81 -17.05
CA LEU A 256 18.77 4.79 -15.62
C LEU A 256 19.32 6.17 -15.32
N GLY A 257 18.42 7.17 -15.39
CA GLY A 257 18.71 8.53 -14.97
C GLY A 257 19.45 8.44 -13.65
N SER A 258 20.66 8.99 -13.65
CA SER A 258 21.52 9.05 -12.48
C SER A 258 20.67 9.48 -11.27
N PRO A 259 20.67 8.72 -10.15
CA PRO A 259 20.08 9.19 -8.90
C PRO A 259 21.01 10.23 -8.26
N ASP A 260 21.27 11.32 -8.97
CA ASP A 260 21.97 12.51 -8.50
C ASP A 260 20.96 13.65 -8.51
N HIS A 261 20.00 13.66 -7.58
CA HIS A 261 19.45 14.91 -7.07
C HIS A 261 18.68 14.72 -5.76
N ALA A 262 19.21 15.42 -4.75
CA ALA A 262 18.47 16.13 -3.70
C ALA A 262 17.78 15.33 -2.59
N LEU A 263 18.54 15.07 -1.51
CA LEU A 263 18.03 15.24 -0.14
C LEU A 263 19.08 15.99 0.69
N ALA A 264 19.19 17.29 0.43
CA ALA A 264 19.80 18.26 1.34
C ALA A 264 18.75 19.34 1.60
N GLY A 265 18.16 19.35 2.79
CA GLY A 265 17.33 20.46 3.26
C GLY A 265 16.21 20.03 4.20
N GLY A 266 16.36 20.35 5.49
CA GLY A 266 15.25 20.32 6.46
C GLY A 266 15.70 19.99 7.88
N ALA A 267 16.36 20.95 8.54
CA ALA A 267 16.44 21.04 9.99
C ALA A 267 15.26 21.86 10.51
#